data_AF-A0A9X7J121-F1
#
_entry.id   AF-A0A9X7J121-F1
#
_cell.length_a   1.000
_cell.length_b   1.000
_cell.length_c   1.000
_cell.angle_alpha   90.00
_cell.angle_beta   90.00
_cell.angle_gamma   90.00
#
_symmetry.space_group_name_H-M   'P 1'
#
loop_
_entity.id
_entity.type
_entity.pdbx_description
1 polymer ?
#
loop_
_entity_poly.entity_id
_entity_poly.type
_entity_poly.pdbx_seq_one_letter_code
_entity_poly.pdbx_strand_id
1 'polypeptide(L)'
;MIKGSLCQIPRRLQALRAHESLSLPRKFPLVVGYLILSILGDPLMERVNLKRVSEQSNIRNSTIFSHGFIFISENTYQRFRELVENLLVKFFEINGRNFADEAAKYEFVKIGCFGCGCAWGAVTPSFFQ
;
A
#
# COMPACT_ATOMS: atom_id res chain seq x y z
N MET A 1 31.64 -15.58 -1.49
CA MET A 1 31.23 -15.55 -2.91
C MET A 1 29.83 -16.16 -3.03
N ILE A 2 28.76 -15.36 -2.97
CA ILE A 2 27.38 -15.82 -3.20
C ILE A 2 26.91 -15.13 -4.48
N LYS A 3 27.29 -15.67 -5.66
CA LYS A 3 26.95 -15.09 -6.98
C LYS A 3 25.93 -15.93 -7.77
N GLY A 4 25.41 -17.03 -7.20
CA GLY A 4 24.60 -18.00 -7.94
C GLY A 4 23.09 -17.74 -7.97
N SER A 5 22.50 -17.06 -6.98
CA SER A 5 21.04 -17.11 -6.76
C SER A 5 20.26 -15.89 -7.25
N LEU A 6 20.92 -14.73 -7.42
CA LEU A 6 20.24 -13.47 -7.75
C LEU A 6 19.92 -13.33 -9.25
N CYS A 7 20.68 -13.99 -10.14
CA CYS A 7 20.44 -13.89 -11.59
C CYS A 7 19.22 -14.69 -12.09
N GLN A 8 18.64 -15.55 -11.24
CA GLN A 8 17.47 -16.36 -11.60
C GLN A 8 16.13 -15.68 -11.26
N ILE A 9 16.15 -14.62 -10.45
CA ILE A 9 14.93 -13.92 -10.00
C ILE A 9 14.17 -13.31 -11.19
N PRO A 10 14.82 -12.62 -12.16
CA PRO A 10 14.09 -12.03 -13.30
C PRO A 10 13.45 -13.08 -14.21
N ARG A 11 14.13 -14.21 -14.47
CA ARG A 11 13.61 -15.30 -15.31
C ARG A 11 12.42 -16.01 -14.67
N ARG A 12 12.45 -16.19 -13.34
CA ARG A 12 11.33 -16.77 -12.58
C ARG A 12 10.12 -15.84 -12.53
N LEU A 13 10.32 -14.52 -12.46
CA LEU A 13 9.25 -13.53 -12.51
C LEU A 13 8.58 -13.44 -13.88
N GLN A 14 9.32 -13.59 -14.98
CA GLN A 14 8.73 -13.65 -16.33
C GLN A 14 7.85 -14.88 -16.53
N ALA A 15 8.24 -16.04 -16.00
CA ALA A 15 7.43 -17.26 -16.04
C ALA A 15 6.08 -17.12 -15.29
N LEU A 16 6.03 -16.23 -14.29
CA LEU A 16 4.79 -15.94 -13.54
C LEU A 16 3.78 -15.07 -14.32
N ARG A 17 4.18 -14.42 -15.42
CA ARG A 17 3.24 -13.64 -16.25
C ARG A 17 2.35 -14.50 -17.15
N ALA A 18 2.71 -15.78 -17.34
CA ALA A 18 2.04 -16.70 -18.27
C ALA A 18 0.96 -17.59 -17.63
N HIS A 19 0.76 -17.52 -16.30
CA HIS A 19 -0.23 -18.34 -15.59
C HIS A 19 -1.42 -17.49 -15.12
N GLU A 20 -2.60 -17.81 -15.65
CA GLU A 20 -3.88 -17.11 -15.46
C GLU A 20 -4.47 -17.20 -14.05
N SER A 21 -3.81 -17.88 -13.11
CA SER A 21 -4.23 -17.89 -11.70
C SER A 21 -3.07 -18.24 -10.78
N LEU A 22 -2.09 -17.34 -10.65
CA LEU A 22 -1.11 -17.45 -9.58
C LEU A 22 -1.72 -16.99 -8.26
N SER A 23 -2.52 -17.86 -7.65
CA SER A 23 -2.73 -17.76 -6.21
C SER A 23 -1.37 -18.01 -5.57
N LEU A 24 -0.74 -16.96 -5.05
CA LEU A 24 0.47 -17.08 -4.27
C LEU A 24 0.22 -18.13 -3.16
N PRO A 25 1.11 -19.12 -2.97
CA PRO A 25 0.90 -20.19 -2.00
C PRO A 25 0.74 -19.65 -0.57
N ARG A 26 1.18 -18.41 -0.34
CA ARG A 26 0.94 -17.65 0.87
C ARG A 26 0.80 -16.16 0.57
N LYS A 27 -0.09 -15.47 1.29
CA LYS A 27 -0.10 -14.00 1.33
C LYS A 27 1.17 -13.51 2.02
N PHE A 28 1.90 -12.60 1.38
CA PHE A 28 3.07 -11.98 2.01
C PHE A 28 2.66 -10.66 2.70
N PRO A 29 3.30 -10.29 3.82
CA PRO A 29 3.10 -8.99 4.44
C PRO A 29 3.45 -7.84 3.48
N LEU A 30 2.77 -6.71 3.61
CA LEU A 30 2.99 -5.53 2.76
C LEU A 30 4.46 -5.09 2.71
N VAL A 31 5.15 -5.09 3.87
CA VAL A 31 6.57 -4.75 3.98
C VAL A 31 7.46 -5.69 3.15
N VAL A 32 7.11 -6.98 3.06
CA VAL A 32 7.82 -7.93 2.20
C VAL A 32 7.63 -7.59 0.73
N GLY A 33 6.45 -7.13 0.34
CA GLY A 33 6.19 -6.61 -1.01
C GLY A 33 7.15 -5.47 -1.37
N TYR A 34 7.25 -4.45 -0.51
CA TYR A 34 8.18 -3.33 -0.73
C TYR A 34 9.65 -3.77 -0.77
N LEU A 35 10.05 -4.74 0.06
CA LEU A 35 11.39 -5.31 0.01
C LEU A 35 11.67 -5.98 -1.35
N ILE A 36 10.74 -6.77 -1.86
CA ILE A 36 10.87 -7.40 -3.18
C ILE A 36 11.01 -6.34 -4.27
N LEU A 37 10.15 -5.31 -4.27
CA LEU A 37 10.25 -4.20 -5.23
C LEU A 37 11.61 -3.50 -5.15
N SER A 38 12.14 -3.30 -3.93
CA SER A 38 13.46 -2.70 -3.74
C SER A 38 14.58 -3.57 -4.30
N ILE A 39 14.51 -4.89 -4.14
CA ILE A 39 15.49 -5.84 -4.70
C ILE A 39 15.43 -5.85 -6.23
N LEU A 40 14.24 -5.69 -6.80
CA LEU A 40 14.04 -5.62 -8.25
C LEU A 40 14.45 -4.27 -8.86
N GLY A 41 14.83 -3.29 -8.04
CA GLY A 41 15.17 -1.96 -8.51
C GLY A 41 13.95 -1.20 -9.07
N ASP A 42 12.76 -1.49 -8.56
CA ASP A 42 11.53 -0.86 -9.04
C ASP A 42 11.58 0.68 -8.80
N PRO A 43 11.22 1.51 -9.80
CA PRO A 43 11.23 2.97 -9.66
C PRO A 43 10.41 3.47 -8.48
N LEU A 44 9.35 2.76 -8.08
CA LEU A 44 8.53 3.11 -6.91
C LEU A 44 9.38 3.17 -5.63
N MET A 45 10.39 2.32 -5.53
CA MET A 45 11.25 2.20 -4.35
C MET A 45 12.46 3.13 -4.36
N GLU A 46 12.70 3.87 -5.45
CA GLU A 46 13.79 4.84 -5.51
C GLU A 46 13.67 5.87 -4.36
N ARG A 47 14.69 5.99 -3.52
CA ARG A 47 14.72 6.89 -2.34
C ARG A 47 13.66 6.61 -1.26
N VAL A 48 12.93 5.48 -1.34
CA VAL A 48 12.00 5.07 -0.27
C VAL A 48 12.76 4.42 0.88
N ASN A 49 12.53 4.89 2.10
CA ASN A 49 13.13 4.28 3.29
C ASN A 49 12.26 3.11 3.80
N LEU A 50 12.69 1.88 3.50
CA LEU A 50 12.01 0.65 3.93
C LEU A 50 11.83 0.53 5.44
N LYS A 51 12.78 1.04 6.25
CA LYS A 51 12.65 1.04 7.70
C LYS A 51 11.46 1.91 8.14
N ARG A 52 11.34 3.10 7.55
CA ARG A 52 10.21 4.02 7.82
C ARG A 52 8.88 3.39 7.39
N VAL A 53 8.83 2.73 6.23
CA VAL A 53 7.62 2.01 5.77
C VAL A 53 7.22 0.91 6.75
N SER A 54 8.19 0.13 7.25
CA SER A 54 7.97 -0.93 8.23
C SER A 54 7.43 -0.39 9.56
N GLU A 55 8.08 0.65 10.11
CA GLU A 55 7.66 1.29 11.36
C GLU A 55 6.22 1.84 11.26
N GLN A 56 5.93 2.57 10.19
CA GLN A 56 4.60 3.15 9.96
C GLN A 56 3.52 2.07 9.72
N SER A 57 3.87 0.97 9.05
CA SER A 57 2.97 -0.18 8.87
C SER A 57 2.64 -0.86 10.20
N ASN A 58 3.64 -1.02 11.08
CA ASN A 58 3.44 -1.61 12.40
C ASN A 58 2.58 -0.72 13.29
N ILE A 59 2.81 0.60 13.26
CA ILE A 59 1.97 1.56 13.98
C ILE A 59 0.52 1.47 13.51
N ARG A 60 0.25 1.48 12.20
CA ARG A 60 -1.12 1.37 11.66
C ARG A 60 -1.81 0.09 12.12
N ASN A 61 -1.09 -1.03 12.12
CA ASN A 61 -1.62 -2.33 12.54
C ASN A 61 -1.94 -2.41 14.04
N SER A 62 -1.33 -1.57 14.89
CA SER A 62 -1.63 -1.50 16.33
C SER A 62 -2.72 -0.49 16.69
N THR A 63 -3.24 0.27 15.72
CA THR A 63 -4.34 1.21 15.95
C THR A 63 -5.71 0.56 15.91
N ILE A 64 -6.69 1.24 16.52
CA ILE A 64 -8.12 0.87 16.49
C ILE A 64 -8.71 0.78 15.07
N PHE A 65 -8.09 1.44 14.08
CA PHE A 65 -8.54 1.42 12.69
C PHE A 65 -8.09 0.18 11.90
N SER A 66 -7.33 -0.72 12.52
CA SER A 66 -6.93 -1.99 11.90
C SER A 66 -7.24 -3.17 12.82
N HIS A 67 -6.39 -3.41 13.81
CA HIS A 67 -6.43 -4.63 14.64
C HIS A 67 -6.01 -4.40 16.10
N GLY A 68 -5.77 -3.16 16.54
CA GLY A 68 -5.34 -2.87 17.91
C GLY A 68 -6.31 -1.99 18.69
N PHE A 69 -5.86 -1.48 19.84
CA PHE A 69 -6.68 -0.67 20.75
C PHE A 69 -6.07 0.72 21.00
N ILE A 70 -4.99 1.05 20.30
CA ILE A 70 -4.25 2.30 20.50
C ILE A 70 -4.94 3.42 19.72
N PHE A 71 -5.24 4.52 20.40
CA PHE A 71 -5.58 5.79 19.78
C PHE A 71 -4.31 6.41 19.20
N ILE A 72 -4.32 6.68 17.91
CA ILE A 72 -3.20 7.32 17.22
C ILE A 72 -3.20 8.82 17.53
N SER A 73 -2.03 9.38 17.85
CA SER A 73 -1.90 10.82 17.98
C SER A 73 -2.00 11.49 16.61
N GLU A 74 -2.48 12.74 16.57
CA GLU A 74 -2.56 13.53 15.34
C GLU A 74 -1.21 13.59 14.62
N ASN A 75 -0.12 13.81 15.35
CA ASN A 75 1.23 13.86 14.77
C ASN A 75 1.62 12.52 14.11
N THR A 76 1.32 11.40 14.77
CA THR A 76 1.58 10.07 14.23
C THR A 76 0.73 9.80 12.98
N TYR A 77 -0.53 10.22 12.98
CA TYR A 77 -1.41 10.12 11.82
C TYR A 77 -0.86 10.94 10.65
N GLN A 78 -0.47 12.19 10.85
CA GLN A 78 0.08 13.03 9.79
C GLN A 78 1.35 12.42 9.18
N ARG A 79 2.27 11.88 9.99
CA ARG A 79 3.47 11.20 9.49
C ARG A 79 3.16 9.95 8.66
N PHE A 80 2.14 9.19 9.06
CA PHE A 80 1.67 8.03 8.31
C PHE A 80 1.05 8.45 6.99
N ARG A 81 0.15 9.44 7.02
CA ARG A 81 -0.52 10.02 5.86
C ARG A 81 0.48 10.52 4.83
N GLU A 82 1.44 11.35 5.24
CA GLU A 82 2.49 11.86 4.36
C GLU A 82 3.26 10.73 3.67
N LEU A 83 3.59 9.66 4.38
CA LEU A 83 4.30 8.53 3.79
C LEU A 83 3.45 7.84 2.71
N VAL A 84 2.17 7.61 2.98
CA VAL A 84 1.26 6.93 2.05
C VAL A 84 0.96 7.81 0.84
N GLU A 85 0.67 9.11 1.05
CA GLU A 85 0.40 10.05 -0.04
C GLU A 85 1.61 10.18 -0.97
N ASN A 86 2.82 10.31 -0.42
CA ASN A 86 4.03 10.36 -1.25
C ASN A 86 4.23 9.08 -2.08
N LEU A 87 3.95 7.90 -1.51
CA LEU A 87 4.01 6.64 -2.25
C LEU A 87 2.95 6.57 -3.35
N LEU A 88 1.73 7.05 -3.09
CA LEU A 88 0.66 7.08 -4.08
C LEU A 88 0.95 8.05 -5.21
N VAL A 89 1.35 9.28 -4.90
CA VAL A 89 1.76 10.29 -5.90
C VAL A 89 2.82 9.69 -6.82
N LYS A 90 3.88 9.14 -6.24
CA LYS A 90 4.96 8.52 -7.01
C LYS A 90 4.48 7.34 -7.85
N PHE A 91 3.61 6.49 -7.32
CA PHE A 91 3.01 5.39 -8.07
C PHE A 91 2.25 5.93 -9.30
N PHE A 92 1.42 6.96 -9.14
CA PHE A 92 0.69 7.54 -10.27
C PHE A 92 1.62 8.22 -11.28
N GLU A 93 2.64 8.95 -10.83
CA GLU A 93 3.66 9.58 -11.69
C GLU A 93 4.38 8.55 -12.58
N ILE A 94 4.83 7.42 -12.00
CA ILE A 94 5.46 6.33 -12.75
C ILE A 94 4.53 5.76 -13.82
N ASN A 95 3.22 5.77 -13.58
CA ASN A 95 2.21 5.28 -14.51
C ASN A 95 1.67 6.38 -15.46
N GLY A 96 2.27 7.57 -15.48
CA GLY A 96 1.86 8.67 -16.36
C GLY A 96 0.49 9.25 -16.02
N ARG A 97 0.07 9.16 -14.75
CA ARG A 97 -1.21 9.65 -14.25
C ARG A 97 -1.00 10.66 -13.12
N ASN A 98 -2.01 11.48 -12.86
CA ASN A 98 -2.00 12.43 -11.76
C ASN A 98 -2.83 11.89 -10.59
N PHE A 99 -2.25 11.85 -9.38
CA PHE A 99 -2.95 11.35 -8.21
C PHE A 99 -4.16 12.20 -7.81
N ALA A 100 -4.08 13.54 -7.92
CA ALA A 100 -5.18 14.42 -7.54
C ALA A 100 -6.42 14.19 -8.43
N ASP A 101 -6.21 14.03 -9.74
CA ASP A 101 -7.29 13.74 -10.69
C ASP A 101 -7.95 12.39 -10.41
N GLU A 102 -7.17 11.40 -9.99
CA GLU A 102 -7.68 10.08 -9.63
C GLU A 102 -8.38 10.10 -8.27
N ALA A 103 -7.84 10.82 -7.28
CA ALA A 103 -8.44 10.96 -5.95
C ALA A 103 -9.77 11.70 -5.99
N ALA A 104 -9.94 12.68 -6.87
CA ALA A 104 -11.19 13.43 -7.05
C ALA A 104 -12.38 12.57 -7.49
N LYS A 105 -12.12 11.34 -7.98
CA LYS A 105 -13.17 10.38 -8.38
C LYS A 105 -13.77 9.63 -7.20
N TYR A 106 -13.22 9.78 -6.00
CA TYR A 106 -13.67 9.09 -4.81
C TYR A 106 -14.15 10.10 -3.77
N GLU A 107 -15.21 9.76 -3.07
CA GLU A 107 -15.67 10.51 -1.91
C GLU A 107 -15.80 9.60 -0.69
N PHE A 108 -15.55 10.18 0.49
CA PHE A 108 -15.84 9.50 1.73
C PHE A 108 -17.33 9.58 1.99
N VAL A 109 -18.01 8.43 1.91
CA VAL A 109 -19.41 8.37 2.28
C VAL A 109 -19.51 8.18 3.78
N LYS A 110 -20.30 9.04 4.41
CA LYS A 110 -20.65 8.91 5.82
C LYS A 110 -21.64 7.76 5.95
N ILE A 111 -21.19 6.63 6.46
CA ILE A 111 -22.09 5.53 6.80
C ILE A 111 -22.82 5.98 8.08
N GLY A 112 -24.14 6.07 8.02
CA GLY A 112 -24.97 6.64 9.09
C GLY A 112 -24.71 6.01 10.47
N CYS A 113 -25.02 6.77 11.52
CA CYS A 113 -24.91 6.31 12.91
C CYS A 113 -26.00 5.28 13.22
N PHE A 114 -25.67 3.99 13.19
CA PHE A 114 -26.46 2.97 13.88
C PHE A 114 -25.96 2.84 15.33
N GLY A 115 -26.49 3.68 16.21
CA GLY A 115 -26.50 3.46 17.66
C GLY A 115 -25.19 3.60 18.46
N CYS A 116 -24.00 3.40 17.89
CA CYS A 116 -22.73 3.60 18.60
C CYS A 116 -21.52 3.63 17.64
N GLY A 117 -21.14 4.82 17.16
CA GLY A 117 -19.89 5.05 16.40
C GLY A 117 -20.06 5.26 14.89
N CYS A 118 -19.39 6.29 14.35
CA CYS A 118 -19.32 6.57 12.91
C CYS A 118 -18.28 5.66 12.25
N ALA A 119 -18.69 4.85 11.26
CA ALA A 119 -17.79 4.15 10.36
C ALA A 119 -17.67 4.93 9.04
N TRP A 120 -16.46 4.97 8.46
CA TRP A 120 -16.19 5.64 7.18
C TRP A 120 -15.74 4.62 6.15
N GLY A 121 -16.30 4.69 4.94
CA GLY A 121 -15.88 3.89 3.77
C GLY A 121 -15.70 4.79 2.55
N ALA A 122 -14.75 4.44 1.68
CA ALA A 122 -14.57 5.10 0.38
C ALA A 122 -15.34 4.34 -0.69
N VAL A 123 -16.10 5.04 -1.52
CA VAL A 123 -16.91 4.46 -2.61
C VAL A 123 -16.71 5.27 -3.88
N THR A 124 -16.84 4.63 -5.03
CA THR A 124 -16.90 5.32 -6.32
C THR A 124 -18.34 5.80 -6.59
N PRO A 125 -18.54 6.98 -7.21
CA PRO A 125 -19.87 7.46 -7.61
C PRO A 125 -20.66 6.49 -8.50
N SER A 126 -19.96 5.59 -9.21
CA SER A 126 -20.56 4.53 -10.02
C SER A 126 -21.28 3.43 -9.23
N PHE A 127 -21.23 3.46 -7.90
CA PHE A 127 -21.90 2.47 -7.05
C PHE A 127 -23.40 2.75 -6.84
N PHE A 128 -23.88 3.97 -7.20
CA PHE A 128 -25.27 4.39 -7.04
C PHE A 128 -26.07 4.45 -8.36
N GLN A 129 -25.56 3.86 -9.44
CA GLN A 129 -26.27 3.74 -10.73
C GLN A 129 -26.76 2.32 -11.00
#